data_AF-A0A8S9JF12-F1
#
_entry.id   AF-A0A8S9JF12-F1
#
_cell.length_a   1.000
_cell.length_b   1.000
_cell.length_c   1.000
_cell.angle_alpha   90.00
_cell.angle_beta   90.00
_cell.angle_gamma   90.00
#
_symmetry.space_group_name_H-M   'P 1'
#
loop_
_entity.id
_entity.type
_entity.pdbx_description
1 polymer ?
#
loop_
_entity_poly.entity_id
_entity_poly.type
_entity_poly.pdbx_seq_one_letter_code
_entity_poly.pdbx_strand_id
1 'polypeptide(L)'
;MRTCWCRVTSLSNPLLIPSLSIFLCAGLLIIADEMDYLITRDRGVLHELFMLTTLPFSRCILIGVANAIDLADRFLPKLKSLNCKPLVVTFRAYSMEQILRILQERLVELPYVAFQSKALELCARKVSAASGDMRKALSVCRSALEILETEVKGSTEQEPQSPVTEDQVVSIFTIYLTQFTTDNGRYSVVGAQPTIEIVAKGNVVTVMDHGAGRRTVEEVDDPMVVPQKIMEEWEPQRIDELPEAFCGGWVGYFSYDTVRYVEKKKLPFSNAPEDDRSLPDVHLGLYDDVIVFDHVEKKAYVIHWVRIDKDRSVEDNYTDGMYQLESLVSRIQDQKPPKMPTGFIKLRTEQFGPKLEKSTMRSETYKEAVLEAKEHILAGDIFQIVLSQRFERRTFADPFEIYRALRIVNPSPYMAYLQARGCILVASSPEILLRSKNRKITNRPLAGTVRRGKTPKEDLMLEKELLSDEKQCAEHIMLVDLGRNDVGKVSKPGSVGVEKLMNIERYSHVMHISSTVCLPLLQFLKSKQTIVSALSSQQHISFVA
;
A
#
# COMPACT_ATOMS: atom_id res chain seq x y z
N MET A 1 -35.13 16.29 -17.49
CA MET A 1 -34.42 15.91 -16.25
C MET A 1 -32.93 16.07 -16.53
N ARG A 2 -32.19 16.80 -15.69
CA ARG A 2 -30.72 16.74 -15.75
C ARG A 2 -30.31 15.51 -14.96
N THR A 3 -29.86 14.46 -15.63
CA THR A 3 -29.26 13.29 -14.99
C THR A 3 -27.89 13.69 -14.45
N CYS A 4 -27.78 13.83 -13.13
CA CYS A 4 -26.51 14.10 -12.48
C CYS A 4 -26.02 12.79 -11.86
N TRP A 5 -25.03 12.15 -12.50
CA TRP A 5 -24.29 11.04 -11.91
C TRP A 5 -23.26 11.64 -10.94
N CYS A 6 -23.61 11.72 -9.66
CA CYS A 6 -22.69 12.11 -8.61
C CYS A 6 -22.39 10.90 -7.71
N ARG A 7 -21.15 10.42 -7.74
CA ARG A 7 -20.63 9.48 -6.75
C ARG A 7 -20.25 10.29 -5.51
N VAL A 8 -21.20 10.45 -4.58
CA VAL A 8 -21.01 11.24 -3.36
C VAL A 8 -20.00 10.53 -2.43
N THR A 9 -18.73 10.90 -2.53
CA THR A 9 -17.63 10.32 -1.74
C THR A 9 -17.01 11.28 -0.72
N SER A 10 -17.47 12.54 -0.64
CA SER A 10 -17.13 13.41 0.49
C SER A 10 -18.18 14.49 0.74
N LEU A 11 -18.96 14.33 1.81
CA LEU A 11 -19.65 15.44 2.48
C LEU A 11 -19.09 15.52 3.90
N SER A 12 -17.86 16.00 4.01
CA SER A 12 -17.24 16.39 5.28
C SER A 12 -17.22 17.90 5.48
N ASN A 13 -17.86 18.67 4.59
CA ASN A 13 -17.89 20.13 4.64
C ASN A 13 -19.32 20.63 4.89
N PRO A 14 -19.66 21.13 6.10
CA PRO A 14 -21.01 21.59 6.45
C PRO A 14 -21.45 22.88 5.70
N LEU A 15 -20.58 23.44 4.85
CA LEU A 15 -20.81 24.68 4.10
C LEU A 15 -21.39 24.48 2.68
N LEU A 16 -21.61 23.25 2.20
CA LEU A 16 -22.18 22.98 0.86
C LEU A 16 -23.72 22.90 0.83
N ILE A 17 -24.37 22.90 2.01
CA ILE A 17 -25.81 22.74 2.15
C ILE A 17 -26.61 24.00 1.72
N PRO A 18 -26.14 25.25 1.93
CA PRO A 18 -26.90 26.43 1.48
C PRO A 18 -26.99 26.52 -0.06
N SER A 19 -25.98 26.04 -0.79
CA SER A 19 -25.93 26.10 -2.27
C SER A 19 -26.88 25.12 -2.98
N LEU A 20 -27.41 24.12 -2.29
CA LEU A 20 -28.39 23.16 -2.86
C LEU A 20 -29.83 23.70 -2.87
N SER A 21 -30.12 24.76 -2.09
CA SER A 21 -31.43 25.40 -2.07
C SER A 21 -31.82 26.02 -3.43
N ILE A 22 -30.82 26.43 -4.23
CA ILE A 22 -31.01 27.05 -5.55
C ILE A 22 -31.33 26.02 -6.65
N PHE A 23 -31.03 24.72 -6.43
CA PHE A 23 -31.20 23.67 -7.44
C PHE A 23 -32.56 22.95 -7.41
N LEU A 24 -33.41 23.20 -6.42
CA LEU A 24 -34.63 22.40 -6.16
C LEU A 24 -35.81 22.67 -7.11
N CYS A 25 -35.73 23.67 -8.01
CA CYS A 25 -36.78 23.92 -9.01
C CYS A 25 -36.71 23.00 -10.25
N ALA A 26 -35.55 22.35 -10.49
CA ALA A 26 -35.38 21.40 -11.59
C ALA A 26 -35.42 19.95 -11.08
N GLY A 27 -36.09 19.05 -11.82
CA GLY A 27 -36.18 17.63 -11.42
C GLY A 27 -34.80 16.97 -11.33
N LEU A 28 -34.46 16.46 -10.15
CA LEU A 28 -33.18 15.83 -9.80
C LEU A 28 -33.39 14.33 -9.55
N LEU A 29 -32.66 13.47 -10.25
CA LEU A 29 -32.63 12.02 -10.00
C LEU A 29 -31.26 11.67 -9.44
N ILE A 30 -31.21 11.14 -8.23
CA ILE A 30 -30.01 10.67 -7.54
C ILE A 30 -30.07 9.14 -7.51
N ILE A 31 -29.03 8.48 -8.03
CA ILE A 31 -28.87 7.01 -7.93
C ILE A 31 -27.62 6.77 -7.08
N ALA A 32 -27.80 6.16 -5.91
CA ALA A 32 -26.74 5.83 -4.98
C ALA A 32 -26.56 4.30 -4.94
N ASP A 33 -25.45 3.82 -5.51
CA ASP A 33 -25.05 2.41 -5.43
C ASP A 33 -24.22 2.17 -4.16
N GLU A 34 -24.30 0.96 -3.60
CA GLU A 34 -23.64 0.54 -2.36
C GLU A 34 -23.88 1.47 -1.15
N MET A 35 -25.13 1.90 -0.93
CA MET A 35 -25.51 2.85 0.14
C MET A 35 -25.06 2.44 1.55
N ASP A 36 -24.78 1.18 1.80
CA ASP A 36 -24.28 0.69 3.10
C ASP A 36 -22.93 1.33 3.50
N TYR A 37 -22.11 1.77 2.54
CA TYR A 37 -20.84 2.46 2.82
C TYR A 37 -21.01 3.90 3.31
N LEU A 38 -22.19 4.50 3.12
CA LEU A 38 -22.52 5.84 3.62
C LEU A 38 -22.96 5.83 5.09
N ILE A 39 -22.95 4.66 5.76
CA ILE A 39 -23.26 4.53 7.19
C ILE A 39 -22.05 5.00 8.02
N THR A 40 -21.97 6.30 8.29
CA THR A 40 -21.01 6.91 9.22
C THR A 40 -21.43 6.69 10.69
N ARG A 41 -20.49 6.89 11.65
CA ARG A 41 -20.76 6.78 13.11
C ARG A 41 -21.87 7.71 13.61
N ASP A 42 -22.06 8.87 12.98
CA ASP A 42 -23.10 9.86 13.30
C ASP A 42 -24.39 9.70 12.45
N ARG A 43 -24.35 8.87 11.41
CA ARG A 43 -25.47 8.59 10.47
C ARG A 43 -26.11 9.85 9.85
N GLY A 44 -25.43 10.99 9.86
CA GLY A 44 -25.98 12.28 9.43
C GLY A 44 -26.18 12.37 7.93
N VAL A 45 -25.22 11.87 7.16
CA VAL A 45 -25.19 11.99 5.69
C VAL A 45 -26.36 11.25 5.03
N LEU A 46 -26.63 10.00 5.43
CA LEU A 46 -27.76 9.25 4.87
C LEU A 46 -29.09 9.91 5.23
N HIS A 47 -29.21 10.42 6.46
CA HIS A 47 -30.40 11.11 6.91
C HIS A 47 -30.65 12.39 6.10
N GLU A 48 -29.65 13.25 5.94
CA GLU A 48 -29.75 14.47 5.13
C GLU A 48 -30.13 14.17 3.68
N LEU A 49 -29.53 13.12 3.08
CA LEU A 49 -29.83 12.71 1.72
C LEU A 49 -31.31 12.33 1.51
N PHE A 50 -31.90 11.60 2.46
CA PHE A 50 -33.34 11.26 2.43
C PHE A 50 -34.24 12.45 2.81
N MET A 51 -33.75 13.41 3.60
CA MET A 51 -34.52 14.62 3.91
C MET A 51 -34.68 15.54 2.70
N LEU A 52 -33.76 15.52 1.73
CA LEU A 52 -33.88 16.28 0.48
C LEU A 52 -35.15 15.93 -0.31
N THR A 53 -35.67 14.70 -0.20
CA THR A 53 -36.92 14.29 -0.85
C THR A 53 -38.17 14.76 -0.10
N THR A 54 -38.03 15.29 1.12
CA THR A 54 -39.15 15.73 1.97
C THR A 54 -39.34 17.25 2.02
N LEU A 55 -38.42 18.01 1.44
CA LEU A 55 -38.50 19.47 1.41
C LEU A 55 -39.70 19.95 0.57
N PRO A 56 -40.40 21.03 0.98
CA PRO A 56 -41.50 21.61 0.20
C PRO A 56 -41.02 21.98 -1.20
N PHE A 57 -41.81 21.62 -2.22
CA PHE A 57 -41.50 21.88 -3.64
C PHE A 57 -40.29 21.12 -4.22
N SER A 58 -39.71 20.17 -3.48
CA SER A 58 -38.62 19.32 -3.99
C SER A 58 -39.10 18.43 -5.15
N ARG A 59 -38.35 18.45 -6.25
CA ARG A 59 -38.49 17.51 -7.39
C ARG A 59 -37.32 16.51 -7.41
N CYS A 60 -36.93 16.00 -6.24
CA CYS A 60 -35.84 15.04 -6.08
C CYS A 60 -36.35 13.59 -5.99
N ILE A 61 -35.85 12.70 -6.84
CA ILE A 61 -36.05 11.24 -6.77
C ILE A 61 -34.72 10.62 -6.35
N LEU A 62 -34.72 9.83 -5.27
CA LEU A 62 -33.55 9.10 -4.79
C LEU A 62 -33.78 7.60 -5.00
N ILE A 63 -32.87 6.93 -5.71
CA ILE A 63 -32.82 5.47 -5.88
C ILE A 63 -31.59 4.97 -5.15
N GLY A 64 -31.81 4.11 -4.17
CA GLY A 64 -30.75 3.51 -3.36
C GLY A 64 -30.59 2.04 -3.62
N VAL A 65 -29.35 1.59 -3.85
CA VAL A 65 -28.98 0.17 -3.94
C VAL A 65 -28.09 -0.17 -2.75
N ALA A 66 -28.44 -1.21 -2.01
CA ALA A 66 -27.75 -1.66 -0.81
C ALA A 66 -27.66 -3.19 -0.80
N ASN A 67 -26.56 -3.71 -0.28
CA ASN A 67 -26.25 -5.15 -0.22
C ASN A 67 -26.61 -5.78 1.14
N ALA A 68 -27.01 -5.01 2.17
CA ALA A 68 -27.16 -5.50 3.54
C ALA A 68 -28.54 -5.28 4.21
N ILE A 69 -28.84 -6.23 5.11
CA ILE A 69 -30.01 -6.31 6.02
C ILE A 69 -30.05 -5.17 7.05
N ASP A 70 -28.89 -4.60 7.40
CA ASP A 70 -28.78 -3.53 8.41
C ASP A 70 -29.51 -2.22 8.03
N LEU A 71 -29.62 -1.92 6.72
CA LEU A 71 -30.37 -0.76 6.23
C LEU A 71 -31.88 -0.93 6.48
N ALA A 72 -32.39 -2.14 6.29
CA ALA A 72 -33.81 -2.44 6.39
C ALA A 72 -34.31 -2.44 7.85
N ASP A 73 -33.55 -3.08 8.76
CA ASP A 73 -34.00 -3.30 10.13
C ASP A 73 -33.76 -2.10 11.07
N ARG A 74 -32.72 -1.28 10.81
CA ARG A 74 -32.33 -0.19 11.73
C ARG A 74 -32.59 1.22 11.17
N PHE A 75 -32.55 1.40 9.85
CA PHE A 75 -32.63 2.72 9.25
C PHE A 75 -34.04 3.07 8.74
N LEU A 76 -34.75 2.12 8.11
CA LEU A 76 -36.13 2.34 7.66
C LEU A 76 -37.13 2.74 8.76
N PRO A 77 -37.08 2.22 10.00
CA PRO A 77 -37.98 2.66 11.07
C PRO A 77 -37.78 4.13 11.46
N LYS A 78 -36.53 4.62 11.42
CA LYS A 78 -36.18 6.01 11.75
C LYS A 78 -36.60 6.98 10.65
N LEU A 79 -36.49 6.58 9.37
CA LEU A 79 -37.05 7.36 8.27
C LEU A 79 -38.58 7.48 8.34
N LYS A 80 -39.27 6.39 8.71
CA LYS A 80 -40.73 6.38 8.90
C LYS A 80 -41.18 7.39 9.97
N SER A 81 -40.42 7.55 11.06
CA SER A 81 -40.72 8.55 12.10
C SER A 81 -40.59 10.00 11.62
N LEU A 82 -39.93 10.24 10.48
CA LEU A 82 -39.72 11.56 9.88
C LEU A 82 -40.60 11.78 8.63
N ASN A 83 -41.68 11.01 8.49
CA ASN A 83 -42.60 11.05 7.36
C ASN A 83 -41.98 10.70 5.99
N CYS A 84 -40.74 10.18 5.95
CA CYS A 84 -40.11 9.65 4.75
C CYS A 84 -40.40 8.15 4.64
N LYS A 85 -41.21 7.74 3.64
CA LYS A 85 -41.57 6.35 3.38
C LYS A 85 -40.96 5.89 2.05
N PRO A 86 -39.69 5.47 2.01
CA PRO A 86 -39.08 5.00 0.77
C PRO A 86 -39.78 3.72 0.28
N LEU A 87 -39.95 3.60 -1.04
CA LEU A 87 -40.36 2.35 -1.66
C LEU A 87 -39.17 1.39 -1.65
N VAL A 88 -39.30 0.28 -0.92
CA VAL A 88 -38.24 -0.72 -0.81
C VAL A 88 -38.55 -1.86 -1.77
N VAL A 89 -37.65 -2.07 -2.74
CA VAL A 89 -37.70 -3.21 -3.66
C VAL A 89 -36.64 -4.21 -3.22
N THR A 90 -37.08 -5.35 -2.68
CA THR A 90 -36.16 -6.41 -2.24
C THR A 90 -35.88 -7.37 -3.38
N PHE A 91 -34.63 -7.43 -3.84
CA PHE A 91 -34.18 -8.47 -4.76
C PHE A 91 -33.80 -9.71 -3.96
N ARG A 92 -34.59 -10.78 -4.10
CA ARG A 92 -34.25 -12.09 -3.52
C ARG A 92 -33.19 -12.77 -4.36
N ALA A 93 -32.47 -13.70 -3.75
CA ALA A 93 -31.58 -14.61 -4.47
C ALA A 93 -32.34 -15.27 -5.64
N TYR A 94 -31.67 -15.40 -6.79
CA TYR A 94 -32.31 -15.93 -7.99
C TYR A 94 -32.64 -17.41 -7.82
N SER A 95 -33.83 -17.81 -8.25
CA SER A 95 -34.23 -19.22 -8.33
C SER A 95 -33.44 -19.97 -9.40
N MET A 96 -33.45 -21.31 -9.35
CA MET A 96 -32.85 -22.14 -10.40
C MET A 96 -33.34 -21.74 -11.79
N GLU A 97 -34.66 -21.58 -11.94
CA GLU A 97 -35.31 -21.23 -13.21
C GLU A 97 -34.88 -19.84 -13.69
N GLN A 98 -34.76 -18.88 -12.77
CA GLN A 98 -34.30 -17.52 -13.09
C GLN A 98 -32.84 -17.51 -13.52
N ILE A 99 -31.95 -18.22 -12.82
CA ILE A 99 -30.53 -18.33 -13.20
C ILE A 99 -30.40 -19.02 -14.55
N LEU A 100 -31.12 -20.11 -14.77
CA LEU A 100 -31.10 -20.85 -16.03
C LEU A 100 -31.55 -19.96 -17.20
N ARG A 101 -32.66 -19.25 -17.04
CA ARG A 101 -33.17 -18.32 -18.05
C ARG A 101 -32.17 -17.20 -18.36
N ILE A 102 -31.57 -16.59 -17.34
CA ILE A 102 -30.58 -15.52 -17.53
C ILE A 102 -29.34 -16.06 -18.24
N LEU A 103 -28.86 -17.26 -17.89
CA LEU A 103 -27.74 -17.89 -18.58
C LEU A 103 -28.07 -18.17 -20.05
N GLN A 104 -29.26 -18.70 -20.34
CA GLN A 104 -29.70 -18.98 -21.70
C GLN A 104 -29.78 -17.69 -22.53
N GLU A 105 -30.44 -16.64 -22.02
CA GLU A 105 -30.56 -15.36 -22.74
C GLU A 105 -29.19 -14.69 -22.98
N ARG A 106 -28.29 -14.71 -21.99
CA ARG A 106 -26.94 -14.13 -22.10
C ARG A 106 -26.02 -14.89 -23.04
N LEU A 107 -26.14 -16.21 -23.10
CA LEU A 107 -25.27 -17.05 -23.93
C LEU A 107 -25.77 -17.21 -25.37
N VAL A 108 -27.04 -16.88 -25.64
CA VAL A 108 -27.58 -16.80 -27.01
C VAL A 108 -26.97 -15.64 -27.80
N GLU A 109 -26.39 -14.62 -27.15
CA GLU A 109 -25.62 -13.56 -27.83
C GLU A 109 -24.30 -14.08 -28.45
N LEU A 110 -23.88 -15.31 -28.13
CA LEU A 110 -22.68 -15.89 -28.72
C LEU A 110 -23.00 -16.56 -30.08
N PRO A 111 -22.14 -16.41 -31.10
CA PRO A 111 -22.37 -16.97 -32.44
C PRO A 111 -22.23 -18.50 -32.52
N TYR A 112 -22.00 -19.18 -31.39
CA TYR A 112 -21.83 -20.62 -31.29
C TYR A 112 -22.41 -21.14 -29.97
N VAL A 113 -22.84 -22.41 -29.96
CA VAL A 113 -23.36 -23.06 -28.75
C VAL A 113 -22.20 -23.46 -27.86
N ALA A 114 -21.90 -22.62 -26.87
CA ALA A 114 -20.79 -22.84 -25.94
C ALA A 114 -21.07 -23.92 -24.87
N PHE A 115 -22.36 -24.18 -24.55
CA PHE A 115 -22.75 -25.12 -23.49
C PHE A 115 -23.97 -25.96 -23.88
N GLN A 116 -23.97 -27.22 -23.46
CA GLN A 116 -25.16 -28.06 -23.53
C GLN A 116 -26.21 -27.60 -22.50
N SER A 117 -27.50 -27.67 -22.85
CA SER A 117 -28.61 -27.24 -21.99
C SER A 117 -28.59 -27.90 -20.60
N LYS A 118 -28.27 -29.20 -20.52
CA LYS A 118 -28.13 -29.94 -19.25
C LYS A 118 -27.00 -29.40 -18.36
N ALA A 119 -25.93 -28.87 -18.94
CA ALA A 119 -24.81 -28.29 -18.18
C ALA A 119 -25.20 -26.94 -17.56
N LEU A 120 -25.94 -26.11 -18.29
CA LEU A 120 -26.50 -24.87 -17.77
C LEU A 120 -27.53 -25.13 -16.66
N GLU A 121 -28.35 -26.17 -16.80
CA GLU A 121 -29.29 -26.58 -15.77
C GLU A 121 -28.58 -27.04 -14.49
N LEU A 122 -27.50 -27.81 -14.62
CA LEU A 122 -26.68 -28.25 -13.49
C LEU A 122 -26.00 -27.08 -12.79
N CYS A 123 -25.46 -26.12 -13.55
CA CYS A 123 -24.88 -24.88 -13.01
C CYS A 123 -25.93 -24.06 -12.26
N ALA A 124 -27.09 -23.81 -12.87
CA ALA A 124 -28.17 -23.06 -12.28
C ALA A 124 -28.66 -23.69 -10.97
N ARG A 125 -28.87 -25.01 -10.96
CA ARG A 125 -29.31 -25.76 -9.78
C ARG A 125 -28.31 -25.68 -8.63
N LYS A 126 -27.03 -25.81 -8.94
CA LYS A 126 -25.96 -25.79 -7.92
C LYS A 126 -25.75 -24.40 -7.33
N VAL A 127 -25.85 -23.36 -8.15
CA VAL A 127 -25.72 -21.97 -7.69
C VAL A 127 -26.96 -21.51 -6.93
N SER A 128 -28.16 -21.84 -7.39
CA SER A 128 -29.40 -21.50 -6.66
C SER A 128 -29.46 -22.17 -5.29
N ALA A 129 -29.03 -23.44 -5.18
CA ALA A 129 -28.98 -24.15 -3.91
C ALA A 129 -27.94 -23.59 -2.93
N ALA A 130 -26.85 -23.01 -3.44
CA ALA A 130 -25.77 -22.48 -2.60
C ALA A 130 -25.98 -21.02 -2.19
N SER A 131 -26.36 -20.13 -3.11
CA SER A 131 -26.55 -18.71 -2.80
C SER A 131 -27.50 -17.94 -3.71
N GLY A 132 -27.87 -18.50 -4.87
CA GLY A 132 -28.67 -17.80 -5.90
C GLY A 132 -28.02 -16.53 -6.45
N ASP A 133 -26.67 -16.43 -6.38
CA ASP A 133 -25.91 -15.28 -6.90
C ASP A 133 -25.54 -15.52 -8.36
N MET A 134 -26.10 -14.72 -9.26
CA MET A 134 -25.88 -14.84 -10.70
C MET A 134 -24.40 -14.64 -11.09
N ARG A 135 -23.63 -13.86 -10.33
CA ARG A 135 -22.18 -13.67 -10.60
C ARG A 135 -21.41 -14.97 -10.46
N LYS A 136 -21.79 -15.82 -9.50
CA LYS A 136 -21.18 -17.15 -9.34
C LYS A 136 -21.51 -18.06 -10.51
N ALA A 137 -22.76 -18.03 -11.00
CA ALA A 137 -23.15 -18.82 -12.18
C ALA A 137 -22.34 -18.43 -13.43
N LEU A 138 -22.19 -17.14 -13.70
CA LEU A 138 -21.38 -16.66 -14.83
C LEU A 138 -19.89 -16.98 -14.66
N SER A 139 -19.37 -16.92 -13.43
CA SER A 139 -17.98 -17.30 -13.13
C SER A 139 -17.72 -18.78 -13.38
N VAL A 140 -18.68 -19.66 -13.07
CA VAL A 140 -18.58 -21.11 -13.34
C VAL A 140 -18.56 -21.36 -14.84
N CYS A 141 -19.45 -20.74 -15.61
CA CYS A 141 -19.42 -20.83 -17.07
C CYS A 141 -18.08 -20.33 -17.64
N ARG A 142 -17.60 -19.16 -17.21
CA ARG A 142 -16.31 -18.63 -17.67
C ARG A 142 -15.16 -19.61 -17.40
N SER A 143 -15.07 -20.13 -16.18
CA SER A 143 -14.00 -21.06 -15.79
C SER A 143 -14.02 -22.34 -16.63
N ALA A 144 -15.22 -22.85 -16.98
CA ALA A 144 -15.36 -24.03 -17.82
C ALA A 144 -14.86 -23.81 -19.26
N LEU A 145 -15.05 -22.60 -19.83
CA LEU A 145 -14.51 -22.26 -21.15
C LEU A 145 -12.99 -22.10 -21.13
N GLU A 146 -12.46 -21.46 -20.09
CA GLU A 146 -11.01 -21.26 -19.93
C GLU A 146 -10.24 -22.59 -19.82
N ILE A 147 -10.82 -23.59 -19.16
CA ILE A 147 -10.24 -24.95 -19.08
C ILE A 147 -10.17 -25.59 -20.47
N LEU A 148 -11.25 -25.52 -21.25
CA LEU A 148 -11.29 -26.06 -22.60
C LEU A 148 -10.29 -25.37 -23.54
N GLU A 149 -10.14 -24.05 -23.46
CA GLU A 149 -9.15 -23.31 -24.27
C GLU A 149 -7.71 -23.74 -23.96
N THR A 150 -7.44 -24.11 -22.71
CA THR A 150 -6.11 -24.55 -22.27
C THR A 150 -5.79 -25.97 -22.77
N GLU A 151 -6.78 -26.86 -22.79
CA GLU A 151 -6.64 -28.22 -23.32
C GLU A 151 -6.42 -28.23 -24.84
N VAL A 152 -7.08 -27.32 -25.57
CA VAL A 152 -6.90 -27.19 -27.03
C VAL A 152 -5.52 -26.64 -27.39
N LYS A 153 -5.01 -25.64 -26.65
CA LYS A 153 -3.68 -25.04 -26.90
C LYS A 153 -2.51 -25.98 -26.58
N GLY A 154 -2.67 -26.92 -25.64
CA GLY A 154 -1.65 -27.91 -25.31
C GLY A 154 -1.39 -28.96 -26.39
N SER A 155 -2.21 -29.02 -27.44
CA SER A 155 -2.14 -30.03 -28.51
C SER A 155 -1.28 -29.61 -29.72
N THR A 156 -0.86 -28.34 -29.80
CA THR A 156 -0.18 -27.77 -30.97
C THR A 156 0.98 -26.90 -30.53
N GLU A 157 2.16 -27.50 -30.32
CA GLU A 157 3.45 -26.79 -30.36
C GLU A 157 4.63 -27.80 -30.28
N GLN A 158 5.18 -28.15 -31.45
CA GLN A 158 6.55 -28.67 -31.62
C GLN A 158 7.14 -28.01 -32.87
N GLU A 159 8.08 -27.08 -32.71
CA GLU A 159 9.21 -26.88 -33.62
C GLU A 159 10.30 -25.98 -32.96
N PRO A 160 11.60 -26.15 -33.32
CA PRO A 160 12.73 -25.72 -32.49
C PRO A 160 13.34 -24.36 -32.89
N GLN A 161 13.83 -23.60 -31.91
CA GLN A 161 14.59 -22.35 -32.11
C GLN A 161 16.11 -22.55 -31.97
N SER A 162 16.86 -21.95 -32.90
CA SER A 162 18.32 -21.83 -32.99
C SER A 162 18.88 -20.69 -32.12
N PRO A 163 20.21 -20.62 -31.86
CA PRO A 163 20.78 -19.89 -30.74
C PRO A 163 21.02 -18.40 -31.04
N VAL A 164 20.76 -17.55 -30.05
CA VAL A 164 21.03 -16.10 -30.09
C VAL A 164 22.36 -15.82 -29.38
N THR A 165 23.23 -15.11 -30.09
CA THR A 165 24.55 -14.61 -29.67
C THR A 165 24.45 -13.49 -28.62
N GLU A 166 25.40 -13.53 -27.68
CA GLU A 166 25.69 -12.49 -26.68
C GLU A 166 26.12 -11.17 -27.35
N ASP A 167 25.39 -10.10 -27.08
CA ASP A 167 25.90 -8.73 -26.85
C ASP A 167 24.70 -7.77 -26.74
N GLN A 168 24.17 -7.57 -25.53
CA GLN A 168 23.35 -6.39 -25.22
C GLN A 168 23.66 -5.88 -23.81
N VAL A 169 24.16 -4.65 -23.79
CA VAL A 169 24.33 -3.80 -22.61
C VAL A 169 23.03 -3.78 -21.81
N VAL A 170 23.06 -4.35 -20.61
CA VAL A 170 21.92 -4.38 -19.69
C VAL A 170 21.67 -2.97 -19.17
N SER A 171 20.77 -2.24 -19.82
CA SER A 171 20.11 -1.08 -19.23
C SER A 171 19.34 -1.57 -18.00
N ILE A 172 19.90 -1.35 -16.81
CA ILE A 172 19.26 -1.70 -15.54
C ILE A 172 18.08 -0.74 -15.34
N PHE A 173 16.87 -1.24 -15.57
CA PHE A 173 15.65 -0.55 -15.21
C PHE A 173 15.41 -0.74 -13.71
N THR A 174 15.71 0.27 -12.90
CA THR A 174 15.32 0.31 -11.48
C THR A 174 13.83 0.69 -11.44
N ILE A 175 12.94 -0.31 -11.50
CA ILE A 175 11.49 -0.10 -11.27
C ILE A 175 11.24 -0.12 -9.77
N TYR A 176 10.58 0.93 -9.30
CA TYR A 176 10.02 0.99 -7.97
C TYR A 176 8.51 1.13 -8.07
N LEU A 177 7.82 0.18 -7.46
CA LEU A 177 6.40 0.27 -7.18
C LEU A 177 6.26 0.29 -5.66
N THR A 178 6.00 1.46 -5.08
CA THR A 178 5.43 1.50 -3.73
C THR A 178 4.00 1.86 -3.75
N GLN A 179 3.25 1.07 -3.00
CA GLN A 179 2.05 1.56 -2.41
C GLN A 179 2.41 2.26 -1.09
N PHE A 180 2.58 3.58 -1.13
CA PHE A 180 2.46 4.39 0.09
C PHE A 180 1.00 4.37 0.50
N THR A 181 0.64 3.55 1.49
CA THR A 181 -0.68 3.70 2.12
C THR A 181 -0.65 4.90 3.09
N THR A 182 -0.37 6.09 2.57
CA THR A 182 -0.82 7.29 3.28
C THR A 182 -2.34 7.29 3.18
N ASP A 183 -2.99 7.15 4.34
CA ASP A 183 -4.44 7.09 4.54
C ASP A 183 -5.13 5.86 3.93
N ASN A 184 -4.98 4.68 4.58
CA ASN A 184 -5.76 3.46 4.28
C ASN A 184 -5.57 2.86 2.86
N GLY A 185 -4.50 3.24 2.15
CA GLY A 185 -4.20 2.68 0.83
C GLY A 185 -4.83 3.46 -0.32
N ARG A 186 -5.12 4.75 -0.09
CA ARG A 186 -5.61 5.66 -1.12
C ARG A 186 -4.67 5.77 -2.32
N TYR A 187 -3.36 5.86 -2.11
CA TYR A 187 -2.39 6.10 -3.19
C TYR A 187 -1.52 4.88 -3.49
N SER A 188 -1.16 4.70 -4.77
CA SER A 188 -0.02 3.89 -5.21
C SER A 188 0.89 4.74 -6.08
N VAL A 189 2.20 4.62 -5.91
CA VAL A 189 3.19 5.37 -6.67
C VAL A 189 4.11 4.42 -7.42
N VAL A 190 4.36 4.74 -8.69
CA VAL A 190 5.21 3.97 -9.57
C VAL A 190 6.25 4.90 -10.16
N GLY A 191 7.51 4.53 -10.02
CA GLY A 191 8.65 5.18 -10.65
C GLY A 191 9.47 4.15 -11.40
N ALA A 192 10.05 4.54 -12.53
CA ALA A 192 10.99 3.72 -13.26
C ALA A 192 12.10 4.62 -13.79
N GLN A 193 13.28 4.04 -14.02
CA GLN A 193 14.42 4.76 -14.64
C GLN A 193 14.83 6.00 -13.83
N PRO A 194 15.46 5.84 -12.66
CA PRO A 194 15.91 6.98 -11.88
C PRO A 194 16.90 7.83 -12.69
N THR A 195 16.81 9.15 -12.56
CA THR A 195 17.73 10.09 -13.22
C THR A 195 19.11 10.03 -12.58
N ILE A 196 19.16 9.84 -11.25
CA ILE A 196 20.40 9.70 -10.48
C ILE A 196 20.25 8.48 -9.56
N GLU A 197 21.29 7.67 -9.46
CA GLU A 197 21.34 6.53 -8.56
C GLU A 197 22.60 6.62 -7.67
N ILE A 198 22.41 6.49 -6.36
CA ILE A 198 23.45 6.52 -5.34
C ILE A 198 23.54 5.14 -4.71
N VAL A 199 24.73 4.54 -4.77
CA VAL A 199 25.02 3.23 -4.19
C VAL A 199 26.23 3.35 -3.29
N ALA A 200 26.07 3.01 -2.02
CA ALA A 200 27.14 3.07 -1.02
C ALA A 200 27.45 1.71 -0.42
N LYS A 201 28.73 1.42 -0.25
CA LYS A 201 29.22 0.27 0.53
C LYS A 201 30.46 0.68 1.31
N GLY A 202 30.40 0.58 2.64
CA GLY A 202 31.40 1.24 3.49
C GLY A 202 31.49 2.73 3.15
N ASN A 203 32.71 3.25 3.16
CA ASN A 203 32.96 4.67 2.85
C ASN A 203 32.95 4.96 1.34
N VAL A 204 32.77 3.96 0.48
CA VAL A 204 32.80 4.16 -0.98
C VAL A 204 31.38 4.40 -1.49
N VAL A 205 31.17 5.56 -2.10
CA VAL A 205 29.90 5.95 -2.71
C VAL A 205 30.07 6.08 -4.21
N THR A 206 29.23 5.38 -4.96
CA THR A 206 29.11 5.51 -6.41
C THR A 206 27.85 6.30 -6.74
N VAL A 207 27.99 7.41 -7.46
CA VAL A 207 26.88 8.20 -8.01
C VAL A 207 26.84 8.00 -9.51
N MET A 208 25.70 7.54 -10.02
CA MET A 208 25.41 7.35 -11.43
C MET A 208 24.36 8.37 -11.85
N ASP A 209 24.78 9.34 -12.65
CA ASP A 209 23.91 10.34 -13.26
C ASP A 209 23.56 9.85 -14.67
N HIS A 210 22.36 9.31 -14.82
CA HIS A 210 21.88 8.74 -16.07
C HIS A 210 21.55 9.83 -17.10
N GLY A 211 21.15 11.03 -16.64
CA GLY A 211 20.90 12.18 -17.52
C GLY A 211 22.18 12.69 -18.17
N ALA A 212 23.25 12.82 -17.38
CA ALA A 212 24.56 13.26 -17.88
C ALA A 212 25.42 12.10 -18.45
N GLY A 213 24.97 10.85 -18.33
CA GLY A 213 25.77 9.67 -18.67
C GLY A 213 27.07 9.55 -17.86
N ARG A 214 27.09 10.10 -16.64
CA ARG A 214 28.30 10.25 -15.82
C ARG A 214 28.27 9.31 -14.63
N ARG A 215 29.39 8.62 -14.40
CA ARG A 215 29.61 7.83 -13.17
C ARG A 215 30.75 8.44 -12.38
N THR A 216 30.52 8.70 -11.10
CA THR A 216 31.53 9.18 -10.16
C THR A 216 31.63 8.24 -8.97
N VAL A 217 32.83 8.12 -8.43
CA VAL A 217 33.11 7.35 -7.22
C VAL A 217 33.86 8.27 -6.29
N GLU A 218 33.37 8.41 -5.06
CA GLU A 218 34.00 9.19 -4.01
C GLU A 218 34.07 8.37 -2.72
N GLU A 219 35.08 8.66 -1.91
CA GLU A 219 35.20 8.11 -0.57
C GLU A 219 34.74 9.18 0.43
N VAL A 220 33.73 8.84 1.23
CA VAL A 220 33.12 9.72 2.22
C VAL A 220 32.90 8.98 3.54
N ASP A 221 33.10 9.69 4.63
CA ASP A 221 32.92 9.13 5.98
C ASP A 221 31.49 8.74 6.31
N ASP A 222 30.51 9.40 5.71
CA ASP A 222 29.08 9.16 5.90
C ASP A 222 28.37 9.28 4.55
N PRO A 223 27.99 8.15 3.92
CA PRO A 223 27.32 8.15 2.63
C PRO A 223 26.02 8.96 2.56
N MET A 224 25.35 9.18 3.70
CA MET A 224 24.09 9.95 3.74
C MET A 224 24.30 11.44 3.44
N VAL A 225 25.54 11.95 3.46
CA VAL A 225 25.84 13.34 3.04
C VAL A 225 25.60 13.56 1.55
N VAL A 226 25.76 12.53 0.72
CA VAL A 226 25.79 12.65 -0.74
C VAL A 226 24.42 13.06 -1.32
N PRO A 227 23.31 12.35 -1.04
CA PRO A 227 21.99 12.79 -1.49
C PRO A 227 21.63 14.18 -0.95
N GLN A 228 22.08 14.52 0.26
CA GLN A 228 21.85 15.84 0.84
C GLN A 228 22.56 16.93 0.03
N LYS A 229 23.85 16.78 -0.27
CA LYS A 229 24.62 17.76 -1.06
C LYS A 229 23.96 18.01 -2.41
N ILE A 230 23.49 16.95 -3.06
CA ILE A 230 22.78 17.05 -4.34
C ILE A 230 21.48 17.86 -4.19
N MET A 231 20.72 17.62 -3.12
CA MET A 231 19.47 18.35 -2.87
C MET A 231 19.65 19.80 -2.42
N GLU A 232 20.81 20.18 -1.88
CA GLU A 232 21.06 21.53 -1.37
C GLU A 232 21.04 22.61 -2.45
N GLU A 233 21.25 22.21 -3.70
CA GLU A 233 21.19 23.09 -4.86
C GLU A 233 19.76 23.31 -5.37
N TRP A 234 18.77 22.61 -4.81
CA TRP A 234 17.42 22.53 -5.35
C TRP A 234 16.37 23.13 -4.42
N GLU A 235 15.44 23.88 -5.01
CA GLU A 235 14.25 24.39 -4.33
C GLU A 235 12.98 23.92 -5.06
N PRO A 236 12.47 22.71 -4.75
CA PRO A 236 11.34 22.14 -5.46
C PRO A 236 10.06 22.97 -5.21
N GLN A 237 9.43 23.43 -6.29
CA GLN A 237 8.18 24.16 -6.24
C GLN A 237 7.00 23.20 -6.43
N ARG A 238 6.17 23.07 -5.40
CA ARG A 238 4.98 22.20 -5.43
C ARG A 238 3.74 23.05 -5.71
N ILE A 239 2.95 22.63 -6.68
CA ILE A 239 1.65 23.24 -7.02
C ILE A 239 0.52 22.56 -6.23
N ASP A 240 -0.59 23.28 -6.01
CA ASP A 240 -1.71 22.83 -5.17
C ASP A 240 -2.49 21.67 -5.80
N GLU A 241 -2.42 21.50 -7.12
CA GLU A 241 -3.10 20.46 -7.88
C GLU A 241 -2.49 19.06 -7.69
N LEU A 242 -1.30 18.95 -7.11
CA LEU A 242 -0.63 17.68 -6.90
C LEU A 242 -1.27 16.90 -5.74
N PRO A 243 -1.42 15.56 -5.87
CA PRO A 243 -2.02 14.75 -4.82
C PRO A 243 -1.20 14.86 -3.54
N GLU A 244 -1.84 14.68 -2.38
CA GLU A 244 -1.16 14.62 -1.08
C GLU A 244 -0.35 13.33 -0.84
N ALA A 245 0.37 12.88 -1.87
CA ALA A 245 1.21 11.70 -1.89
C ALA A 245 2.64 12.08 -2.30
N PHE A 246 3.55 11.11 -2.24
CA PHE A 246 4.88 11.24 -2.83
C PHE A 246 4.73 11.50 -4.34
N CYS A 247 5.31 12.61 -4.81
CA CYS A 247 5.18 13.08 -6.20
C CYS A 247 6.51 13.02 -6.96
N GLY A 248 7.57 12.43 -6.40
CA GLY A 248 8.91 12.40 -6.98
C GLY A 248 9.98 12.70 -5.92
N GLY A 249 11.21 12.28 -6.17
CA GLY A 249 12.31 12.39 -5.22
C GLY A 249 13.11 11.09 -5.02
N TRP A 250 13.87 11.04 -3.93
CA TRP A 250 14.72 9.89 -3.61
C TRP A 250 13.90 8.72 -3.09
N VAL A 251 14.16 7.56 -3.65
CA VAL A 251 13.52 6.31 -3.29
C VAL A 251 14.55 5.22 -3.20
N GLY A 252 14.51 4.43 -2.14
CA GLY A 252 15.35 3.26 -2.04
C GLY A 252 15.35 2.64 -0.66
N TYR A 253 16.51 2.13 -0.24
CA TYR A 253 16.67 1.55 1.08
C TYR A 253 17.96 2.00 1.77
N PHE A 254 17.88 2.02 3.09
CA PHE A 254 19.02 2.04 4.01
C PHE A 254 19.07 0.68 4.70
N SER A 255 20.18 -0.04 4.53
CA SER A 255 20.43 -1.31 5.22
C SER A 255 20.63 -1.07 6.71
N TYR A 256 20.52 -2.14 7.51
CA TYR A 256 20.81 -2.07 8.93
C TYR A 256 22.23 -1.54 9.21
N ASP A 257 23.22 -1.92 8.40
CA ASP A 257 24.62 -1.49 8.57
C ASP A 257 24.82 0.03 8.38
N THR A 258 23.81 0.76 7.89
CA THR A 258 23.82 2.24 7.90
C THR A 258 24.00 2.80 9.32
N VAL A 259 23.53 2.09 10.36
CA VAL A 259 23.72 2.51 11.76
C VAL A 259 25.20 2.66 12.13
N ARG A 260 26.11 1.91 11.47
CA ARG A 260 27.54 1.93 11.75
C ARG A 260 28.20 3.25 11.34
N TYR A 261 27.63 3.98 10.38
CA TYR A 261 28.10 5.34 10.03
C TYR A 261 27.73 6.37 11.12
N VAL A 262 26.68 6.10 11.90
CA VAL A 262 26.18 6.99 12.95
C VAL A 262 26.83 6.65 14.29
N GLU A 263 26.80 5.38 14.68
CA GLU A 263 27.31 4.87 15.96
C GLU A 263 28.74 4.31 15.81
N LYS A 264 29.61 4.98 15.04
CA LYS A 264 30.97 4.51 14.68
C LYS A 264 31.79 4.00 15.86
N LYS A 265 31.66 4.63 17.03
CA LYS A 265 32.42 4.26 18.23
C LYS A 265 31.90 2.97 18.89
N LYS A 266 30.60 2.71 18.81
CA LYS A 266 29.97 1.55 19.44
C LYS A 266 29.88 0.36 18.49
N LEU A 267 29.68 0.62 17.19
CA LEU A 267 29.48 -0.39 16.16
C LEU A 267 30.42 -0.16 14.97
N PRO A 268 31.75 -0.23 15.15
CA PRO A 268 32.68 -0.07 14.04
C PRO A 268 32.52 -1.19 13.00
N PHE A 269 32.80 -0.89 11.74
CA PHE A 269 32.78 -1.88 10.65
C PHE A 269 33.78 -3.03 10.86
N SER A 270 34.88 -2.79 11.58
CA SER A 270 35.86 -3.84 11.91
C SER A 270 35.28 -4.98 12.76
N ASN A 271 34.22 -4.68 13.53
CA ASN A 271 33.55 -5.65 14.41
C ASN A 271 32.20 -6.09 13.81
N ALA A 272 31.94 -5.78 12.53
CA ALA A 272 30.76 -6.27 11.85
C ALA A 272 30.85 -7.79 11.66
N PRO A 273 29.72 -8.52 11.74
CA PRO A 273 29.65 -9.89 11.25
C PRO A 273 30.10 -9.99 9.78
N GLU A 274 30.51 -11.18 9.36
CA GLU A 274 30.88 -11.44 7.97
C GLU A 274 29.72 -11.07 7.01
N ASP A 275 30.02 -10.29 5.98
CA ASP A 275 29.04 -9.91 4.96
C ASP A 275 28.96 -10.98 3.87
N ASP A 276 27.98 -11.86 4.03
CA ASP A 276 27.73 -12.99 3.14
C ASP A 276 26.84 -12.65 1.92
N ARG A 277 26.35 -11.41 1.82
CA ARG A 277 25.43 -10.98 0.75
C ARG A 277 26.02 -9.90 -0.13
N SER A 278 27.03 -9.17 0.35
CA SER A 278 27.69 -8.07 -0.35
C SER A 278 26.68 -7.03 -0.89
N LEU A 279 25.60 -6.79 -0.14
CA LEU A 279 24.59 -5.80 -0.52
C LEU A 279 25.08 -4.39 -0.20
N PRO A 280 24.70 -3.38 -1.00
CA PRO A 280 24.90 -1.98 -0.65
C PRO A 280 24.32 -1.65 0.74
N ASP A 281 25.01 -0.78 1.47
CA ASP A 281 24.49 -0.26 2.72
C ASP A 281 23.42 0.81 2.47
N VAL A 282 23.57 1.56 1.38
CA VAL A 282 22.58 2.53 0.90
C VAL A 282 22.39 2.36 -0.59
N HIS A 283 21.14 2.32 -1.05
CA HIS A 283 20.81 2.38 -2.48
C HIS A 283 19.60 3.30 -2.67
N LEU A 284 19.79 4.43 -3.36
CA LEU A 284 18.74 5.41 -3.61
C LEU A 284 18.70 5.76 -5.10
N GLY A 285 17.51 5.79 -5.70
CA GLY A 285 17.24 6.35 -7.01
C GLY A 285 16.43 7.64 -6.89
N LEU A 286 16.81 8.67 -7.63
CA LEU A 286 16.05 9.91 -7.76
C LEU A 286 15.09 9.80 -8.94
N TYR A 287 13.80 9.87 -8.67
CA TYR A 287 12.75 9.74 -9.66
C TYR A 287 12.09 11.09 -9.92
N ASP A 288 12.40 11.65 -11.08
CA ASP A 288 11.74 12.85 -11.62
C ASP A 288 10.40 12.46 -12.28
N ASP A 289 10.31 11.24 -12.81
CA ASP A 289 9.10 10.66 -13.40
C ASP A 289 8.39 9.73 -12.42
N VAL A 290 7.15 10.07 -12.07
CA VAL A 290 6.30 9.20 -11.26
C VAL A 290 4.85 9.17 -11.75
N ILE A 291 4.20 8.04 -11.52
CA ILE A 291 2.76 7.85 -11.73
C ILE A 291 2.12 7.59 -10.36
N VAL A 292 1.20 8.46 -9.96
CA VAL A 292 0.45 8.35 -8.71
C VAL A 292 -0.99 7.95 -8.99
N PHE A 293 -1.37 6.75 -8.59
CA PHE A 293 -2.75 6.26 -8.66
C PHE A 293 -3.50 6.64 -7.40
N ASP A 294 -4.57 7.43 -7.52
CA ASP A 294 -5.55 7.67 -6.47
C ASP A 294 -6.70 6.66 -6.61
N HIS A 295 -6.71 5.65 -5.75
CA HIS A 295 -7.71 4.58 -5.75
C HIS A 295 -9.08 5.04 -5.27
N VAL A 296 -9.17 6.16 -4.55
CA VAL A 296 -10.44 6.73 -4.07
C VAL A 296 -11.08 7.53 -5.19
N GLU A 297 -10.34 8.45 -5.80
CA GLU A 297 -10.83 9.30 -6.88
C GLU A 297 -10.83 8.60 -8.25
N LYS A 298 -10.17 7.44 -8.37
CA LYS A 298 -9.96 6.70 -9.63
C LYS A 298 -9.23 7.52 -10.69
N LYS A 299 -8.23 8.29 -10.26
CA LYS A 299 -7.37 9.12 -11.11
C LYS A 299 -5.94 8.59 -11.10
N ALA A 300 -5.22 8.82 -12.19
CA ALA A 300 -3.77 8.65 -12.24
C ALA A 300 -3.15 10.02 -12.53
N TYR A 301 -2.26 10.48 -11.66
CA TYR A 301 -1.43 11.65 -11.88
C TYR A 301 -0.14 11.19 -12.54
N VAL A 302 0.19 11.78 -13.68
CA VAL A 302 1.47 11.57 -14.37
C VAL A 302 2.28 12.82 -14.12
N ILE A 303 3.42 12.67 -13.43
CA ILE A 303 4.20 13.78 -12.91
C ILE A 303 5.62 13.65 -13.44
N HIS A 304 6.12 14.74 -14.03
CA HIS A 304 7.49 14.89 -14.48
C HIS A 304 8.07 16.15 -13.82
N TRP A 305 9.17 16.01 -13.07
CA TRP A 305 9.88 17.15 -12.49
C TRP A 305 10.88 17.73 -13.48
N VAL A 306 10.72 19.01 -13.80
CA VAL A 306 11.63 19.75 -14.67
C VAL A 306 12.69 20.45 -13.82
N ARG A 307 13.96 20.21 -14.15
CA ARG A 307 15.09 20.95 -13.57
C ARG A 307 15.31 22.23 -14.36
N ILE A 308 15.43 23.35 -13.66
CA ILE A 308 15.70 24.65 -14.30
C ILE A 308 17.21 24.86 -14.29
N ASP A 309 17.85 24.49 -15.39
CA ASP A 309 19.28 24.71 -15.58
C ASP A 309 19.56 26.20 -15.80
N LYS A 310 20.65 26.72 -15.21
CA LYS A 310 21.06 28.12 -15.38
C LYS A 310 21.51 28.46 -16.80
N ASP A 311 21.92 27.44 -17.56
CA ASP A 311 22.51 27.58 -18.89
C ASP A 311 21.47 27.47 -20.03
N ARG A 312 20.20 27.19 -19.72
CA ARG A 312 19.09 27.11 -20.68
C ARG A 312 18.00 28.13 -20.34
N SER A 313 17.23 28.54 -21.35
CA SER A 313 16.04 29.37 -21.10
C SER A 313 14.96 28.57 -20.36
N VAL A 314 14.11 29.25 -19.58
CA VAL A 314 13.02 28.61 -18.85
C VAL A 314 12.01 27.99 -19.83
N GLU A 315 11.80 28.65 -20.97
CA GLU A 315 10.91 28.20 -22.04
C GLU A 315 11.39 26.90 -22.69
N ASP A 316 12.71 26.76 -22.90
CA ASP A 316 13.30 25.53 -23.45
C ASP A 316 13.17 24.36 -22.46
N ASN A 317 13.42 24.60 -21.17
CA ASN A 317 13.25 23.59 -20.12
C ASN A 317 11.78 23.17 -20.00
N TYR A 318 10.84 24.12 -20.10
CA TYR A 318 9.42 23.82 -20.09
C TYR A 318 8.98 22.98 -21.29
N THR A 319 9.44 23.33 -22.49
CA THR A 319 9.08 22.61 -23.73
C THR A 319 9.64 21.19 -23.73
N ASP A 320 10.87 21.00 -23.28
CA ASP A 320 11.48 19.68 -23.10
C ASP A 320 10.73 18.86 -22.03
N GLY A 321 10.40 19.48 -20.89
CA GLY A 321 9.61 18.83 -19.84
C GLY A 321 8.21 18.40 -20.30
N MET A 322 7.54 19.23 -21.10
CA MET A 322 6.26 18.87 -21.71
C MET A 322 6.39 17.69 -22.67
N TYR A 323 7.47 17.65 -23.46
CA TYR A 323 7.75 16.51 -24.35
C TYR A 323 7.99 15.22 -23.56
N GLN A 324 8.76 15.26 -22.46
CA GLN A 324 8.97 14.10 -21.59
C GLN A 324 7.66 13.65 -20.94
N LEU A 325 6.84 14.59 -20.47
CA LEU A 325 5.54 14.28 -19.89
C LEU A 325 4.59 13.63 -20.91
N GLU A 326 4.50 14.16 -22.13
CA GLU A 326 3.70 13.57 -23.21
C GLU A 326 4.19 12.16 -23.57
N SER A 327 5.51 11.96 -23.63
CA SER A 327 6.11 10.64 -23.83
C SER A 327 5.71 9.66 -22.71
N LEU A 328 5.78 10.07 -21.45
CA LEU A 328 5.36 9.26 -20.30
C LEU A 328 3.86 8.93 -20.35
N VAL A 329 3.00 9.91 -20.69
CA VAL A 329 1.55 9.69 -20.87
C VAL A 329 1.27 8.70 -22.00
N SER A 330 1.98 8.81 -23.12
CA SER A 330 1.80 7.91 -24.27
C SER A 330 2.09 6.44 -23.91
N ARG A 331 3.10 6.18 -23.08
CA ARG A 331 3.43 4.83 -22.57
C ARG A 331 2.32 4.24 -21.70
N ILE A 332 1.61 5.07 -20.96
CA ILE A 332 0.50 4.65 -20.09
C ILE A 332 -0.77 4.39 -20.90
N GLN A 333 -0.99 5.19 -21.95
CA GLN A 333 -2.15 5.09 -22.84
C GLN A 333 -1.98 4.03 -23.94
N ASP A 334 -0.86 3.30 -23.97
CA ASP A 334 -0.62 2.26 -24.96
C ASP A 334 -1.77 1.24 -24.97
N GLN A 335 -2.38 1.07 -26.14
CA GLN A 335 -3.55 0.23 -26.37
C GLN A 335 -3.23 -1.26 -26.35
N LYS A 336 -1.94 -1.64 -26.32
CA LYS A 336 -1.49 -3.03 -26.24
C LYS A 336 -0.75 -3.27 -24.92
N PRO A 337 -1.45 -3.27 -23.77
CA PRO A 337 -0.80 -3.56 -22.50
C PRO A 337 -0.11 -4.92 -22.57
N PRO A 338 1.07 -5.09 -21.95
CA PRO A 338 1.75 -6.38 -21.90
C PRO A 338 0.81 -7.41 -21.27
N LYS A 339 0.70 -8.58 -21.91
CA LYS A 339 -0.09 -9.69 -21.37
C LYS A 339 0.59 -10.20 -20.11
N MET A 340 0.07 -9.81 -18.95
CA MET A 340 0.49 -10.43 -17.69
C MET A 340 -0.14 -11.83 -17.59
N PRO A 341 0.63 -12.87 -17.26
CA PRO A 341 0.07 -14.20 -17.02
C PRO A 341 -0.96 -14.14 -15.89
N THR A 342 -2.09 -14.80 -16.11
CA THR A 342 -3.11 -14.98 -15.06
C THR A 342 -2.56 -15.93 -14.02
N GLY A 343 -2.38 -15.41 -12.80
CA GLY A 343 -1.98 -16.20 -11.64
C GLY A 343 -3.19 -16.58 -10.80
N PHE A 344 -3.20 -17.79 -10.26
CA PHE A 344 -4.16 -18.22 -9.25
C PHE A 344 -3.46 -18.55 -7.94
N ILE A 345 -3.95 -17.99 -6.84
CA ILE A 345 -3.45 -18.28 -5.50
C ILE A 345 -4.52 -19.07 -4.76
N LYS A 346 -4.17 -20.29 -4.35
CA LYS A 346 -4.96 -21.03 -3.37
C LYS A 346 -4.71 -20.40 -2.01
N LEU A 347 -5.68 -19.65 -1.50
CA LEU A 347 -5.65 -19.10 -0.14
C LEU A 347 -5.85 -20.23 0.89
N ARG A 348 -4.82 -21.07 1.03
CA ARG A 348 -4.72 -22.07 2.10
C ARG A 348 -3.73 -21.59 3.14
N THR A 349 -4.01 -20.45 3.75
CA THR A 349 -3.16 -19.81 4.77
C THR A 349 -3.03 -20.66 6.04
N GLU A 350 -3.92 -21.62 6.24
CA GLU A 350 -3.89 -22.59 7.34
C GLU A 350 -2.89 -23.75 7.12
N GLN A 351 -2.44 -23.96 5.88
CA GLN A 351 -1.47 -25.01 5.54
C GLN A 351 -0.07 -24.40 5.47
N PHE A 352 0.79 -24.79 6.41
CA PHE A 352 2.20 -24.42 6.32
C PHE A 352 2.83 -25.04 5.07
N GLY A 353 3.60 -24.24 4.33
CA GLY A 353 4.42 -24.75 3.23
C GLY A 353 5.51 -25.71 3.74
N PRO A 354 6.28 -26.30 2.81
CA PRO A 354 7.47 -27.08 3.18
C PRO A 354 8.37 -26.30 4.13
N LYS A 355 8.97 -27.00 5.09
CA LYS A 355 9.88 -26.39 6.07
C LYS A 355 11.02 -25.68 5.34
N LEU A 356 11.38 -24.48 5.81
CA LEU A 356 12.57 -23.77 5.34
C LEU A 356 13.81 -24.47 5.93
N GLU A 357 14.58 -25.12 5.07
CA GLU A 357 15.74 -25.93 5.48
C GLU A 357 17.02 -25.10 5.67
N LYS A 358 17.14 -23.98 4.95
CA LYS A 358 18.30 -23.08 5.05
C LYS A 358 17.99 -21.93 6.01
N SER A 359 18.73 -21.88 7.10
CA SER A 359 18.76 -20.77 8.05
C SER A 359 20.21 -20.42 8.36
N THR A 360 20.48 -19.15 8.67
CA THR A 360 21.79 -18.70 9.17
C THR A 360 22.11 -19.24 10.56
N MET A 361 21.10 -19.73 11.30
CA MET A 361 21.27 -20.27 12.65
C MET A 361 20.49 -21.58 12.84
N ARG A 362 21.05 -22.49 13.65
CA ARG A 362 20.31 -23.66 14.14
C ARG A 362 19.35 -23.28 15.26
N SER A 363 18.33 -24.10 15.49
CA SER A 363 17.33 -23.84 16.53
C SER A 363 17.95 -23.77 17.92
N GLU A 364 18.92 -24.63 18.19
CA GLU A 364 19.66 -24.73 19.46
C GLU A 364 20.47 -23.45 19.69
N THR A 365 21.25 -23.02 18.69
CA THR A 365 22.03 -21.78 18.75
C THR A 365 21.15 -20.54 18.96
N TYR A 366 19.98 -20.49 18.33
CA TYR A 366 19.05 -19.37 18.56
C TYR A 366 18.49 -19.37 19.99
N LYS A 367 18.22 -20.55 20.58
CA LYS A 367 17.78 -20.66 21.98
C LYS A 367 18.89 -20.24 22.96
N GLU A 368 20.13 -20.61 22.67
CA GLU A 368 21.31 -20.19 23.44
C GLU A 368 21.46 -18.67 23.42
N ALA A 369 21.38 -18.03 22.25
CA ALA A 369 21.42 -16.57 22.13
C ALA A 369 20.27 -15.88 22.91
N VAL A 370 19.08 -16.49 22.97
CA VAL A 370 17.96 -15.99 23.79
C VAL A 370 18.25 -16.12 25.29
N LEU A 371 18.96 -17.17 25.73
CA LEU A 371 19.34 -17.32 27.13
C LEU A 371 20.42 -16.30 27.52
N GLU A 372 21.43 -16.11 26.69
CA GLU A 372 22.48 -15.10 26.87
C GLU A 372 21.87 -13.68 26.92
N ALA A 373 20.95 -13.37 26.01
CA ALA A 373 20.21 -12.11 26.04
C ALA A 373 19.45 -11.90 27.37
N LYS A 374 18.88 -12.96 27.95
CA LYS A 374 18.20 -12.87 29.26
C LYS A 374 19.19 -12.63 30.40
N GLU A 375 20.39 -13.19 30.34
CA GLU A 375 21.44 -12.93 31.32
C GLU A 375 21.85 -11.46 31.29
N HIS A 376 22.05 -10.87 30.09
CA HIS A 376 22.31 -9.44 29.94
C HIS A 376 21.16 -8.56 30.44
N ILE A 377 19.90 -8.97 30.24
CA ILE A 377 18.73 -8.26 30.79
C ILE A 377 18.74 -8.31 32.33
N LEU A 378 19.04 -9.47 32.93
CA LEU A 378 19.12 -9.64 34.38
C LEU A 378 20.30 -8.88 35.00
N ALA A 379 21.42 -8.79 34.28
CA ALA A 379 22.59 -8.01 34.68
C ALA A 379 22.35 -6.49 34.60
N GLY A 380 21.32 -6.06 33.86
CA GLY A 380 20.99 -4.66 33.65
C GLY A 380 21.75 -3.99 32.50
N ASP A 381 22.38 -4.77 31.62
CA ASP A 381 23.12 -4.26 30.45
C ASP A 381 22.16 -3.70 29.38
N ILE A 382 21.02 -4.36 29.21
CA ILE A 382 19.97 -4.01 28.23
C ILE A 382 18.58 -4.22 28.84
N PHE A 383 17.60 -3.45 28.39
CA PHE A 383 16.19 -3.70 28.76
C PHE A 383 15.52 -4.73 27.84
N GLN A 384 15.89 -4.72 26.57
CA GLN A 384 15.37 -5.60 25.52
C GLN A 384 16.38 -5.72 24.38
N ILE A 385 16.32 -6.84 23.65
CA ILE A 385 17.02 -7.04 22.38
C ILE A 385 16.10 -7.80 21.41
N VAL A 386 16.10 -7.40 20.13
CA VAL A 386 15.41 -8.13 19.05
C VAL A 386 16.44 -8.96 18.29
N LEU A 387 16.53 -10.24 18.65
CA LEU A 387 17.32 -11.21 17.89
C LEU A 387 16.62 -11.55 16.58
N SER A 388 17.40 -11.80 15.53
CA SER A 388 16.88 -12.22 14.23
C SER A 388 17.72 -13.33 13.63
N GLN A 389 17.12 -14.09 12.71
CA GLN A 389 17.80 -15.08 11.88
C GLN A 389 17.25 -14.97 10.46
N ARG A 390 18.05 -15.35 9.47
CA ARG A 390 17.66 -15.29 8.07
C ARG A 390 17.31 -16.69 7.58
N PHE A 391 16.15 -16.82 6.96
CA PHE A 391 15.75 -18.03 6.25
C PHE A 391 15.90 -17.82 4.74
N GLU A 392 16.24 -18.89 4.03
CA GLU A 392 16.49 -18.84 2.60
C GLU A 392 15.77 -19.96 1.85
N ARG A 393 15.28 -19.61 0.65
CA ARG A 393 14.73 -20.56 -0.30
C ARG A 393 15.07 -20.14 -1.71
N ARG A 394 15.47 -21.11 -2.53
CA ARG A 394 15.61 -20.91 -3.98
C ARG A 394 14.23 -21.05 -4.64
N THR A 395 13.92 -20.12 -5.54
CA THR A 395 12.65 -20.08 -6.27
C THR A 395 12.91 -19.60 -7.69
N PHE A 396 12.09 -20.09 -8.63
CA PHE A 396 12.02 -19.61 -10.01
C PHE A 396 10.82 -18.68 -10.24
N ALA A 397 10.04 -18.41 -9.19
CA ALA A 397 8.94 -17.46 -9.26
C ALA A 397 9.48 -16.07 -9.58
N ASP A 398 8.80 -15.38 -10.48
CA ASP A 398 9.08 -13.99 -10.75
C ASP A 398 8.90 -13.16 -9.45
N PRO A 399 9.85 -12.28 -9.09
CA PRO A 399 9.76 -11.47 -7.88
C PRO A 399 8.49 -10.62 -7.79
N PHE A 400 7.96 -10.15 -8.92
CA PHE A 400 6.72 -9.40 -8.97
C PHE A 400 5.51 -10.29 -8.65
N GLU A 401 5.52 -11.57 -9.04
CA GLU A 401 4.49 -12.54 -8.62
C GLU A 401 4.53 -12.78 -7.11
N ILE A 402 5.72 -12.77 -6.49
CA ILE A 402 5.86 -12.84 -5.02
C ILE A 402 5.21 -11.60 -4.38
N TYR A 403 5.46 -10.41 -4.92
CA TYR A 403 4.81 -9.17 -4.46
C TYR A 403 3.28 -9.22 -4.60
N ARG A 404 2.77 -9.65 -5.77
CA ARG A 404 1.34 -9.82 -6.01
C ARG A 404 0.71 -10.80 -5.03
N ALA A 405 1.38 -11.92 -4.76
CA ALA A 405 0.91 -12.91 -3.80
C ALA A 405 0.90 -12.38 -2.38
N LEU A 406 1.96 -11.68 -1.97
CA LEU A 406 2.07 -11.06 -0.65
C LEU A 406 0.97 -10.01 -0.43
N ARG A 407 0.66 -9.22 -1.46
CA ARG A 407 -0.43 -8.23 -1.45
C ARG A 407 -1.81 -8.84 -1.21
N ILE A 408 -2.03 -10.07 -1.65
CA ILE A 408 -3.30 -10.80 -1.45
C ILE A 408 -3.31 -11.47 -0.07
N VAL A 409 -2.21 -12.10 0.33
CA VAL A 409 -2.14 -12.91 1.56
C VAL A 409 -2.02 -12.05 2.81
N ASN A 410 -1.17 -11.03 2.79
CA ASN A 410 -0.91 -10.15 3.93
C ASN A 410 -0.81 -8.69 3.46
N PRO A 411 -1.93 -8.05 3.08
CA PRO A 411 -1.92 -6.63 2.76
C PRO A 411 -1.56 -5.84 4.01
N SER A 412 -0.54 -5.00 3.89
CA SER A 412 -0.09 -4.11 4.97
C SER A 412 -0.07 -2.65 4.51
N PRO A 413 0.05 -1.71 5.45
CA PRO A 413 0.15 -0.30 5.11
C PRO A 413 1.40 0.07 4.30
N TYR A 414 2.49 -0.69 4.36
CA TYR A 414 3.71 -0.33 3.63
C TYR A 414 4.16 -1.50 2.78
N MET A 415 3.66 -1.53 1.55
CA MET A 415 4.06 -2.53 0.57
C MET A 415 4.98 -1.91 -0.48
N ALA A 416 6.10 -2.59 -0.71
CA ALA A 416 7.12 -2.15 -1.65
C ALA A 416 7.57 -3.29 -2.56
N TYR A 417 7.75 -2.96 -3.83
CA TYR A 417 8.51 -3.72 -4.79
C TYR A 417 9.59 -2.78 -5.34
N LEU A 418 10.85 -3.02 -4.95
CA LEU A 418 11.98 -2.18 -5.33
C LEU A 418 13.03 -3.06 -6.01
N GLN A 419 13.29 -2.81 -7.28
CA GLN A 419 14.45 -3.37 -7.97
C GLN A 419 15.64 -2.47 -7.68
N ALA A 420 16.64 -2.97 -6.99
CA ALA A 420 17.87 -2.25 -6.68
C ALA A 420 19.08 -3.02 -7.22
N ARG A 421 20.25 -2.39 -7.29
CA ARG A 421 21.46 -3.10 -7.69
C ARG A 421 21.80 -4.21 -6.71
N GLY A 422 21.92 -5.43 -7.24
CA GLY A 422 22.26 -6.63 -6.48
C GLY A 422 21.08 -7.30 -5.78
N CYS A 423 19.89 -6.69 -5.71
CA CYS A 423 18.72 -7.31 -5.08
C CYS A 423 17.37 -6.76 -5.57
N ILE A 424 16.33 -7.58 -5.43
CA ILE A 424 14.95 -7.13 -5.54
C ILE A 424 14.32 -7.27 -4.16
N LEU A 425 13.83 -6.15 -3.64
CA LEU A 425 13.17 -6.07 -2.34
C LEU A 425 11.66 -6.16 -2.54
N VAL A 426 11.06 -7.15 -1.89
CA VAL A 426 9.61 -7.33 -1.80
C VAL A 426 9.23 -7.25 -0.33
N ALA A 427 8.46 -6.24 0.05
CA ALA A 427 8.13 -5.97 1.44
C ALA A 427 6.63 -5.74 1.65
N SER A 428 6.16 -6.14 2.83
CA SER A 428 4.83 -5.84 3.38
C SER A 428 5.00 -5.56 4.88
N SER A 429 5.28 -4.30 5.22
CA SER A 429 5.53 -3.86 6.59
C SER A 429 4.26 -3.28 7.24
N PRO A 430 3.92 -3.73 8.46
CA PRO A 430 2.84 -3.13 9.25
C PRO A 430 3.24 -1.79 9.91
N GLU A 431 4.54 -1.50 10.01
CA GLU A 431 5.11 -0.43 10.84
C GLU A 431 5.91 0.58 10.02
N ILE A 432 5.95 1.83 10.50
CA ILE A 432 6.85 2.88 10.02
C ILE A 432 7.99 3.09 10.98
N LEU A 433 9.21 3.22 10.45
CA LEU A 433 10.29 3.84 11.22
C LEU A 433 9.95 5.31 11.49
N LEU A 434 9.62 6.06 10.46
CA LEU A 434 9.44 7.51 10.53
C LEU A 434 8.59 7.97 9.34
N ARG A 435 7.74 8.98 9.57
CA ARG A 435 7.08 9.73 8.52
C ARG A 435 7.25 11.22 8.74
N SER A 436 7.70 11.94 7.73
CA SER A 436 7.74 13.41 7.73
C SER A 436 6.74 13.94 6.69
N LYS A 437 5.66 14.59 7.15
CA LYS A 437 4.65 15.20 6.26
C LYS A 437 4.17 16.52 6.86
N ASN A 438 3.94 17.55 6.04
CA ASN A 438 3.40 18.85 6.46
C ASN A 438 4.14 19.47 7.65
N ARG A 439 5.48 19.43 7.64
CA ARG A 439 6.31 19.85 8.78
C ARG A 439 5.88 19.17 10.08
N LYS A 440 5.56 17.88 10.02
CA LYS A 440 5.29 17.06 11.19
C LYS A 440 6.01 15.73 11.04
N ILE A 441 6.81 15.38 12.04
CA ILE A 441 7.40 14.05 12.16
C ILE A 441 6.45 13.17 12.96
N THR A 442 6.27 11.94 12.52
CA THR A 442 5.49 10.90 13.20
C THR A 442 6.33 9.63 13.28
N ASN A 443 6.44 9.09 14.49
CA ASN A 443 6.91 7.74 14.75
C ASN A 443 5.75 6.97 15.39
N ARG A 444 5.56 5.71 14.98
CA ARG A 444 4.46 4.87 15.45
C ARG A 444 5.01 3.51 15.86
N PRO A 445 5.52 3.38 17.10
CA PRO A 445 6.01 2.10 17.58
C PRO A 445 4.84 1.13 17.71
N LEU A 446 5.08 -0.11 17.31
CA LEU A 446 4.18 -1.24 17.55
C LEU A 446 4.82 -2.22 18.54
N ALA A 447 4.05 -2.65 19.53
CA ALA A 447 4.45 -3.71 20.45
C ALA A 447 3.23 -4.56 20.83
N GLY A 448 3.46 -5.71 21.46
CA GLY A 448 2.39 -6.59 21.93
C GLY A 448 1.52 -7.13 20.80
N THR A 449 1.75 -8.38 20.40
CA THR A 449 1.01 -9.00 19.28
C THR A 449 0.08 -10.08 19.79
N VAL A 450 -1.20 -10.00 19.40
CA VAL A 450 -2.16 -11.10 19.61
C VAL A 450 -2.91 -11.39 18.31
N ARG A 451 -3.28 -12.66 18.10
CA ARG A 451 -4.10 -13.07 16.94
C ARG A 451 -5.47 -12.38 16.96
N ARG A 452 -6.09 -12.22 15.80
CA ARG A 452 -7.50 -11.80 15.71
C ARG A 452 -8.43 -12.90 16.25
N GLY A 453 -9.49 -12.48 16.94
CA GLY A 453 -10.54 -13.40 17.39
C GLY A 453 -11.38 -13.91 16.23
N LYS A 454 -11.88 -15.15 16.33
CA LYS A 454 -12.79 -15.73 15.32
C LYS A 454 -14.18 -15.09 15.35
N THR A 455 -14.54 -14.48 16.48
CA THR A 455 -15.79 -13.75 16.67
C THR A 455 -15.53 -12.35 17.22
N PRO A 456 -16.43 -11.37 17.02
CA PRO A 456 -16.28 -10.04 17.60
C PRO A 456 -16.13 -10.03 19.13
N LYS A 457 -16.77 -10.98 19.83
CA LYS A 457 -16.65 -11.13 21.29
C LYS A 457 -15.28 -11.62 21.70
N GLU A 458 -14.76 -12.63 21.00
CA GLU A 458 -13.40 -13.14 21.22
C GLU A 458 -12.36 -12.07 20.90
N ASP A 459 -12.54 -11.30 19.82
CA ASP A 459 -11.63 -10.22 19.41
C ASP A 459 -11.53 -9.12 20.48
N LEU A 460 -12.66 -8.73 21.08
CA LEU A 460 -12.70 -7.78 22.19
C LEU A 460 -12.12 -8.34 23.50
N MET A 461 -12.21 -9.65 23.72
CA MET A 461 -11.60 -10.29 24.88
C MET A 461 -10.08 -10.31 24.75
N LEU A 462 -9.55 -10.70 23.58
CA LEU A 462 -8.12 -10.70 23.28
C LEU A 462 -7.52 -9.29 23.34
N GLU A 463 -8.27 -8.28 22.89
CA GLU A 463 -7.89 -6.88 23.04
C GLU A 463 -7.70 -6.49 24.52
N LYS A 464 -8.68 -6.82 25.37
CA LYS A 464 -8.62 -6.53 26.81
C LYS A 464 -7.49 -7.29 27.50
N GLU A 465 -7.28 -8.55 27.13
CA GLU A 465 -6.20 -9.38 27.65
C GLU A 465 -4.84 -8.76 27.32
N LEU A 466 -4.62 -8.35 26.06
CA LEU A 466 -3.41 -7.69 25.62
C LEU A 466 -3.15 -6.37 26.36
N LEU A 467 -4.18 -5.54 26.55
CA LEU A 467 -4.07 -4.27 27.31
C LEU A 467 -3.94 -4.47 28.82
N SER A 468 -4.26 -5.66 29.34
CA SER A 468 -4.07 -6.01 30.75
C SER A 468 -2.74 -6.71 31.02
N ASP A 469 -2.01 -7.13 29.99
CA ASP A 469 -0.70 -7.75 30.13
C ASP A 469 0.33 -6.66 30.47
N GLU A 470 0.67 -6.59 31.76
CA GLU A 470 1.63 -5.62 32.32
C GLU A 470 2.99 -5.68 31.62
N LYS A 471 3.42 -6.87 31.18
CA LYS A 471 4.69 -7.04 30.47
C LYS A 471 4.63 -6.37 29.10
N GLN A 472 3.58 -6.64 28.32
CA GLN A 472 3.43 -6.06 26.98
C GLN A 472 3.24 -4.54 27.04
N CYS A 473 2.51 -4.06 28.05
CA CYS A 473 2.33 -2.62 28.27
C CYS A 473 3.65 -1.94 28.66
N ALA A 474 4.46 -2.55 29.53
CA ALA A 474 5.76 -2.01 29.91
C ALA A 474 6.74 -1.98 28.72
N GLU A 475 6.79 -3.05 27.92
CA GLU A 475 7.59 -3.12 26.70
C GLU A 475 7.20 -2.00 25.71
N HIS A 476 5.89 -1.81 25.52
CA HIS A 476 5.36 -0.77 24.65
C HIS A 476 5.71 0.65 25.14
N ILE A 477 5.55 0.92 26.44
CA ILE A 477 5.88 2.24 27.02
C ILE A 477 7.36 2.56 26.82
N MET A 478 8.25 1.59 27.01
CA MET A 478 9.67 1.77 26.77
C MET A 478 9.96 2.15 25.31
N LEU A 479 9.29 1.51 24.33
CA LEU A 479 9.42 1.87 22.91
C LEU A 479 8.86 3.25 22.59
N VAL A 480 7.78 3.66 23.25
CA VAL A 480 7.26 5.04 23.15
C VAL A 480 8.28 6.04 23.67
N ASP A 481 8.91 5.78 24.81
CA ASP A 481 9.95 6.65 25.36
C ASP A 481 11.20 6.69 24.48
N LEU A 482 11.58 5.57 23.87
CA LEU A 482 12.63 5.53 22.86
C LEU A 482 12.28 6.43 21.66
N GLY A 483 11.08 6.26 21.10
CA GLY A 483 10.57 7.09 20.01
C GLY A 483 10.52 8.58 20.38
N ARG A 484 10.16 8.92 21.63
CA ARG A 484 10.21 10.30 22.14
C ARG A 484 11.63 10.84 22.22
N ASN A 485 12.60 10.03 22.65
CA ASN A 485 14.01 10.43 22.70
C ASN A 485 14.56 10.68 21.30
N ASP A 486 14.21 9.84 20.33
CA ASP A 486 14.73 9.97 18.96
C ASP A 486 14.11 11.13 18.20
N VAL A 487 12.80 11.29 18.30
CA VAL A 487 12.14 12.49 17.79
C VAL A 487 12.64 13.72 18.57
N GLY A 488 12.95 13.55 19.86
CA GLY A 488 13.52 14.55 20.76
C GLY A 488 14.83 15.18 20.25
N LYS A 489 15.77 14.36 19.78
CA LYS A 489 17.09 14.79 19.25
C LYS A 489 16.99 15.80 18.10
N VAL A 490 15.87 15.80 17.36
CA VAL A 490 15.63 16.66 16.20
C VAL A 490 14.47 17.64 16.44
N SER A 491 14.09 17.85 17.69
CA SER A 491 12.96 18.69 18.09
C SER A 491 13.38 19.91 18.90
N LYS A 492 12.48 20.91 18.99
CA LYS A 492 12.63 21.91 20.05
C LYS A 492 12.32 21.26 21.41
N PRO A 493 13.12 21.54 22.46
CA PRO A 493 12.80 21.09 23.81
C PRO A 493 11.34 21.40 24.18
N GLY A 494 10.61 20.39 24.67
CA GLY A 494 9.20 20.52 25.08
C GLY A 494 8.16 20.45 23.94
N SER A 495 8.55 20.27 22.67
CA SER A 495 7.60 20.20 21.54
C SER A 495 7.15 18.80 21.12
N VAL A 496 7.79 17.75 21.65
CA VAL A 496 7.41 16.35 21.40
C VAL A 496 6.16 15.98 22.18
N GLY A 497 5.14 15.48 21.50
CA GLY A 497 3.88 15.03 22.10
C GLY A 497 3.53 13.60 21.72
N VAL A 498 2.75 12.93 22.58
CA VAL A 498 2.14 11.62 22.28
C VAL A 498 0.66 11.86 22.00
N GLU A 499 0.23 11.69 20.74
CA GLU A 499 -1.16 11.94 20.32
C GLU A 499 -2.09 10.80 20.69
N LYS A 500 -1.58 9.57 20.62
CA LYS A 500 -2.30 8.35 21.00
C LYS A 500 -1.35 7.46 21.78
N LEU A 501 -1.79 6.99 22.94
CA LEU A 501 -1.05 6.09 23.79
C LEU A 501 -1.82 4.76 23.92
N MET A 502 -1.12 3.65 23.74
CA MET A 502 -1.61 2.28 23.89
C MET A 502 -2.97 2.00 23.22
N ASN A 503 -3.13 2.47 21.98
CA ASN A 503 -4.31 2.16 21.18
C ASN A 503 -4.14 0.82 20.46
N ILE A 504 -5.24 0.11 20.22
CA ILE A 504 -5.19 -1.17 19.52
C ILE A 504 -5.36 -0.96 18.02
N GLU A 505 -4.38 -1.41 17.25
CA GLU A 505 -4.42 -1.46 15.79
C GLU A 505 -4.69 -2.89 15.32
N ARG A 506 -5.76 -3.07 14.53
CA ARG A 506 -6.21 -4.36 14.05
C ARG A 506 -5.81 -4.54 12.58
N TYR A 507 -5.06 -5.59 12.31
CA TYR A 507 -4.71 -6.05 10.97
C TYR A 507 -5.54 -7.29 10.61
N SER A 508 -5.32 -7.85 9.42
CA SER A 508 -6.08 -8.98 8.89
C SER A 508 -6.00 -10.22 9.79
N HIS A 509 -4.83 -10.50 10.38
CA HIS A 509 -4.58 -11.74 11.15
C HIS A 509 -4.17 -11.48 12.60
N VAL A 510 -3.68 -10.29 12.92
CA VAL A 510 -3.18 -9.91 14.25
C VAL A 510 -3.68 -8.53 14.67
N MET A 511 -3.55 -8.20 15.94
CA MET A 511 -3.68 -6.84 16.46
C MET A 511 -2.46 -6.50 17.33
N HIS A 512 -2.12 -5.20 17.37
CA HIS A 512 -0.96 -4.68 18.08
C HIS A 512 -1.33 -3.53 19.03
N ILE A 513 -0.56 -3.37 20.11
CA ILE A 513 -0.51 -2.11 20.85
C ILE A 513 0.28 -1.10 19.99
N SER A 514 -0.32 0.06 19.76
CA SER A 514 0.23 1.14 18.94
C SER A 514 0.22 2.44 19.73
N SER A 515 1.20 3.29 19.47
CA SER A 515 1.19 4.68 19.95
C SER A 515 1.69 5.60 18.87
N THR A 516 1.33 6.88 18.95
CA THR A 516 1.70 7.87 17.93
C THR A 516 2.46 8.99 18.61
N VAL A 517 3.77 9.01 18.38
CA VAL A 517 4.68 10.07 18.82
C VAL A 517 4.83 11.08 17.69
N CYS A 518 4.55 12.34 17.99
CA CYS A 518 4.46 13.40 17.00
C CYS A 518 5.26 14.62 17.42
N LEU A 519 5.77 15.33 16.41
CA LEU A 519 6.47 16.59 16.57
C LEU A 519 6.08 17.56 15.45
N PRO A 520 5.66 18.79 15.76
CA PRO A 520 5.67 19.89 14.81
C PRO A 520 7.12 20.32 14.49
N LEU A 521 7.52 20.21 13.23
CA LEU A 521 8.80 20.72 12.72
C LEU A 521 8.80 22.24 12.77
N LEU A 522 9.81 22.83 13.42
CA LEU A 522 10.16 24.23 13.23
C LEU A 522 11.29 24.33 12.21
N GLN A 523 11.15 25.29 11.29
CA GLN A 523 12.10 25.79 10.28
C GLN A 523 13.26 24.84 9.87
N PHE A 524 13.19 24.32 8.64
CA PHE A 524 14.30 23.78 7.83
C PHE A 524 15.35 22.92 8.57
N LEU A 525 14.92 21.96 9.39
CA LEU A 525 15.79 20.81 9.67
C LEU A 525 15.81 19.90 8.44
N LYS A 526 16.97 19.82 7.77
CA LYS A 526 17.20 18.97 6.59
C LYS A 526 16.94 17.50 6.95
N SER A 527 16.30 16.76 6.04
CA SER A 527 15.84 15.36 6.19
C SER A 527 16.86 14.40 6.80
N LYS A 528 18.16 14.63 6.57
CA LYS A 528 19.26 13.83 7.12
C LYS A 528 19.25 13.73 8.64
N GLN A 529 19.10 14.83 9.38
CA GLN A 529 19.17 14.78 10.85
C GLN A 529 18.05 13.91 11.42
N THR A 530 16.88 13.94 10.78
CA THR A 530 15.72 13.14 11.17
C THR A 530 15.94 11.64 10.90
N ILE A 531 16.46 11.28 9.72
CA ILE A 531 16.74 9.87 9.38
C ILE A 531 17.87 9.32 10.25
N VAL A 532 18.97 10.08 10.41
CA VAL A 532 20.09 9.71 11.27
C VAL A 532 19.65 9.49 12.72
N SER A 533 18.77 10.35 13.23
CA SER A 533 18.22 10.19 14.58
C SER A 533 17.42 8.90 14.72
N ALA A 534 16.55 8.60 13.74
CA ALA A 534 15.73 7.39 13.75
C ALA A 534 16.54 6.09 13.54
N LEU A 535 17.62 6.14 12.74
CA LEU A 535 18.52 5.00 12.51
C LEU A 535 19.42 4.69 13.72
N SER A 536 19.70 5.67 14.58
CA SER A 536 20.57 5.49 15.76
C SER A 536 19.98 4.60 16.87
N SER A 537 18.70 4.25 16.78
CA SER A 537 17.94 3.68 17.89
C SER A 537 17.04 2.49 17.55
N GLN A 538 16.75 2.24 16.27
CA GLN A 538 15.85 1.15 15.87
C GLN A 538 16.55 0.07 15.02
N GLN A 539 16.16 -1.19 15.24
CA GLN A 539 16.79 -2.39 14.68
C GLN A 539 16.21 -2.83 13.32
N HIS A 540 15.64 -1.93 12.51
CA HIS A 540 14.92 -2.30 11.29
C HIS A 540 15.45 -1.66 10.00
N ILE A 541 15.45 -2.48 8.93
CA ILE A 541 15.64 -2.03 7.54
C ILE A 541 14.57 -0.98 7.23
N SER A 542 15.01 0.19 6.79
CA SER A 542 14.16 1.36 6.67
C SER A 542 13.98 1.75 5.22
N PHE A 543 12.71 1.82 4.79
CA PHE A 543 12.33 2.44 3.54
C PHE A 543 12.17 3.94 3.80
N VAL A 544 12.96 4.75 3.10
CA VAL A 544 12.81 6.20 3.10
C VAL A 544 12.19 6.59 1.79
N ALA A 545 11.19 7.47 1.90
CA ALA A 545 10.43 8.07 0.83
C ALA A 545 10.43 9.58 0.98
#